data_AF-A0A8H4QPK9-F1
#
_entry.id   AF-A0A8H4QPK9-F1
#
_cell.length_a   1.000
_cell.length_b   1.000
_cell.length_c   1.000
_cell.angle_alpha   90.00
_cell.angle_beta   90.00
_cell.angle_gamma   90.00
#
_symmetry.space_group_name_H-M   'P 1'
#
loop_
_entity.id
_entity.type
_entity.pdbx_description
1 polymer ?
#
loop_
_entity_poly.entity_id
_entity_poly.type
_entity_poly.pdbx_seq_one_letter_code
_entity_poly.pdbx_strand_id
1 'polypeptide(L)'
;MANNSSSILLDDEGGITDKLESCLKHIFAKYCTPATTNTNAEGLLLPEDGAYLSEEGLQKWARETNGEPFSEETKEEVVESFDVTYDGNLTFKGFLQLYQLQTESEEAETWKDLKKHGFDESLKLAKSS
;
A
#
# COMPACT_ATOMS: atom_id res chain seq x y z
N MET A 1 -28.20 0.61 18.35
CA MET A 1 -26.87 0.60 19.00
C MET A 1 -25.88 0.37 17.87
N ALA A 2 -25.15 1.40 17.47
CA ALA A 2 -24.14 1.25 16.41
C ALA A 2 -22.95 0.51 17.02
N ASN A 3 -22.63 -0.66 16.48
CA ASN A 3 -21.35 -1.31 16.75
C ASN A 3 -20.31 -0.44 16.03
N ASN A 4 -19.75 0.54 16.74
CA ASN A 4 -18.64 1.35 16.24
C ASN A 4 -17.37 0.50 16.37
N SER A 5 -17.25 -0.49 15.50
CA SER A 5 -15.98 -1.19 15.30
C SER A 5 -15.09 -0.25 14.48
N SER A 6 -14.45 0.72 15.11
CA SER A 6 -13.43 1.52 14.42
C SER A 6 -12.37 0.53 13.92
N SER A 7 -12.24 0.42 12.60
CA SER A 7 -11.23 -0.44 11.98
C SER A 7 -9.85 0.08 12.35
N ILE A 8 -8.88 -0.80 12.54
CA ILE A 8 -7.48 -0.36 12.69
C ILE A 8 -6.92 0.15 11.35
N LEU A 9 -7.62 -0.12 10.24
CA LEU A 9 -7.22 0.22 8.88
C LEU A 9 -7.76 1.59 8.43
N LEU A 10 -9.05 1.84 8.67
CA LEU A 10 -9.72 3.13 8.37
C LEU A 10 -10.25 3.80 9.64
N ASP A 11 -10.14 5.12 9.70
CA ASP A 11 -10.73 5.94 10.76
C ASP A 11 -12.26 6.10 10.59
N ASP A 12 -12.90 6.80 11.53
CA ASP A 12 -14.36 6.99 11.54
C ASP A 12 -14.85 7.86 10.36
N GLU A 13 -13.96 8.53 9.62
CA GLU A 13 -14.24 9.31 8.41
C GLU A 13 -13.92 8.54 7.11
N GLY A 14 -13.44 7.30 7.21
CA GLY A 14 -13.02 6.46 6.09
C GLY A 14 -11.58 6.72 5.61
N GLY A 15 -10.82 7.56 6.31
CA GLY A 15 -9.42 7.84 6.02
C GLY A 15 -8.49 6.71 6.47
N ILE A 16 -7.39 6.50 5.75
CA ILE A 16 -6.34 5.55 6.16
C ILE A 16 -5.75 5.98 7.51
N THR A 17 -5.67 5.06 8.48
CA THR A 17 -5.04 5.36 9.78
C THR A 17 -3.52 5.50 9.66
N ASP A 18 -2.90 6.25 10.58
CA ASP A 18 -1.42 6.39 10.67
C ASP A 18 -0.67 5.04 10.72
N LYS A 19 -1.29 4.03 11.35
CA LYS A 19 -0.70 2.69 11.47
C LYS A 19 -0.71 1.97 10.13
N LEU A 20 -1.84 1.99 9.42
CA LEU A 20 -1.91 1.41 8.09
C LEU A 20 -1.00 2.18 7.13
N GLU A 21 -1.01 3.51 7.16
CA GLU A 21 -0.11 4.33 6.35
C GLU A 21 1.36 3.94 6.56
N SER A 22 1.79 3.72 7.81
CA SER A 22 3.16 3.29 8.12
C SER A 22 3.49 1.90 7.53
N CYS A 23 2.53 0.98 7.51
CA CYS A 23 2.68 -0.31 6.86
C CYS A 23 2.75 -0.18 5.33
N LEU A 24 1.89 0.67 4.76
CA LEU A 24 1.85 0.93 3.31
C LEU A 24 3.12 1.65 2.84
N LYS A 25 3.70 2.55 3.63
CA LYS A 25 5.04 3.14 3.36
C LYS A 25 6.09 2.05 3.23
N HIS A 26 6.10 1.11 4.18
CA HIS A 26 7.04 0.00 4.16
C HIS A 26 6.87 -0.87 2.91
N ILE A 27 5.63 -1.20 2.54
CA ILE A 27 5.34 -2.01 1.35
C ILE A 27 5.76 -1.25 0.09
N PHE A 28 5.30 -0.02 -0.07
CA PHE A 28 5.63 0.84 -1.21
C PHE A 28 7.14 1.00 -1.39
N ALA A 29 7.88 1.20 -0.30
CA ALA A 29 9.33 1.35 -0.29
C ALA A 29 10.10 0.14 -0.85
N LYS A 30 9.53 -1.07 -0.85
CA LYS A 30 10.15 -2.26 -1.45
C LYS A 30 10.19 -2.21 -2.98
N TYR A 31 9.35 -1.38 -3.60
CA TYR A 31 9.10 -1.37 -5.05
C TYR A 31 9.27 0.00 -5.69
N CYS A 32 9.42 1.07 -4.90
CA CYS A 32 9.48 2.43 -5.43
C CYS A 32 10.85 2.81 -6.02
N THR A 33 10.82 3.87 -6.82
CA THR A 33 11.99 4.58 -7.36
C THR A 33 11.98 6.02 -6.83
N PRO A 34 13.11 6.55 -6.33
CA PRO A 34 14.35 5.84 -6.07
C PRO A 34 14.19 4.76 -4.99
N ALA A 35 15.01 3.72 -5.07
CA ALA A 35 15.06 2.70 -4.02
C ALA A 35 15.61 3.33 -2.72
N THR A 36 15.05 2.91 -1.60
CA THR A 36 15.39 3.43 -0.27
C THR A 36 16.06 2.35 0.57
N THR A 37 16.94 2.78 1.47
CA THR A 37 17.44 1.95 2.58
C THR A 37 17.09 2.56 3.94
N ASN A 38 16.34 3.67 3.94
CA ASN A 38 15.95 4.37 5.14
C ASN A 38 14.89 3.58 5.88
N THR A 39 15.03 3.49 7.20
CA THR A 39 14.05 2.85 8.07
C THR A 39 13.69 3.77 9.22
N ASN A 40 12.45 3.67 9.71
CA ASN A 40 12.05 4.31 10.96
C ASN A 40 12.64 3.57 12.19
N ALA A 41 12.34 4.06 13.40
CA ALA A 41 12.81 3.47 14.66
C ALA A 41 12.31 2.02 14.90
N GLU A 42 11.25 1.61 14.22
CA GLU A 42 10.66 0.27 14.29
C GLU A 42 11.24 -0.68 13.21
N GLY A 43 12.19 -0.19 12.39
CA GLY A 43 12.81 -0.96 11.32
C GLY A 43 11.98 -1.04 10.04
N LEU A 44 10.89 -0.28 9.92
CA LEU A 44 10.09 -0.21 8.70
C LEU A 44 10.75 0.72 7.68
N LEU A 45 10.97 0.20 6.47
CA LEU A 45 11.37 0.99 5.30
C LEU A 45 10.50 2.25 5.12
N LEU A 46 11.13 3.35 4.73
CA LEU A 46 10.50 4.62 4.41
C LEU A 46 10.90 5.05 3.00
N PRO A 47 9.94 5.32 2.10
CA PRO A 47 10.26 5.84 0.78
C PRO A 47 10.88 7.24 0.90
N GLU A 48 11.71 7.60 -0.08
CA GLU A 48 12.18 8.97 -0.25
C GLU A 48 11.02 9.90 -0.64
N ASP A 49 11.14 11.19 -0.34
CA ASP A 49 10.15 12.18 -0.73
C ASP A 49 10.00 12.23 -2.26
N GLY A 50 8.76 12.11 -2.75
CA GLY A 50 8.46 12.09 -4.17
C GLY A 50 8.74 10.77 -4.87
N ALA A 51 9.06 9.70 -4.15
CA ALA A 51 9.17 8.37 -4.73
C ALA A 51 7.85 7.90 -5.35
N TYR A 52 7.96 7.08 -6.40
CA TYR A 52 6.85 6.55 -7.19
C TYR A 52 7.10 5.08 -7.54
N LEU A 53 6.04 4.32 -7.87
CA LEU A 53 6.17 3.01 -8.50
C LEU A 53 6.30 3.21 -10.01
N SER A 54 7.47 2.90 -10.56
CA SER A 54 7.61 2.74 -12.01
C SER A 54 6.72 1.61 -12.50
N GLU A 55 6.50 1.49 -13.81
CA GLU A 55 5.77 0.35 -14.37
C GLU A 55 6.35 -1.00 -13.88
N GLU A 56 7.67 -1.14 -13.87
CA GLU A 56 8.35 -2.34 -13.35
C GLU A 56 8.05 -2.56 -11.86
N GLY A 57 8.12 -1.49 -11.05
CA GLY A 57 7.84 -1.54 -9.61
C GLY A 57 6.39 -1.93 -9.32
N LEU A 58 5.44 -1.33 -10.04
CA LEU A 58 4.01 -1.62 -9.94
C LEU A 58 3.73 -3.09 -10.29
N GLN A 59 4.29 -3.58 -11.39
CA GLN A 59 4.10 -4.96 -11.82
C GLN A 59 4.71 -5.97 -10.85
N LYS A 60 5.88 -5.64 -10.29
CA LYS A 60 6.52 -6.48 -9.26
C LYS A 60 5.68 -6.51 -7.98
N TRP A 61 5.19 -5.36 -7.52
CA TRP A 61 4.29 -5.28 -6.37
C TRP A 61 3.01 -6.09 -6.60
N ALA A 62 2.35 -5.91 -7.75
CA ALA A 62 1.13 -6.63 -8.10
C ALA A 62 1.35 -8.15 -8.08
N ARG A 63 2.45 -8.62 -8.68
CA ARG A 63 2.79 -10.04 -8.68
C ARG A 63 3.08 -10.60 -7.29
N GLU A 64 3.81 -9.87 -6.45
CA GLU A 64 4.13 -10.33 -5.10
C GLU A 64 2.91 -10.29 -4.17
N THR A 65 1.97 -9.40 -4.42
CA THR A 65 0.73 -9.23 -3.64
C THR A 65 -0.35 -10.22 -4.09
N ASN A 66 -0.65 -10.24 -5.38
CA ASN A 66 -1.79 -10.96 -5.97
C ASN A 66 -1.41 -12.30 -6.60
N GLY A 67 -0.12 -12.53 -6.84
CA GLY A 67 0.41 -13.72 -7.52
C GLY A 67 0.66 -13.52 -9.02
N GLU A 68 0.06 -12.51 -9.63
CA GLU A 68 0.21 -12.17 -11.05
C GLU A 68 0.37 -10.66 -11.28
N PRO A 69 1.09 -10.25 -12.34
CA PRO A 69 1.15 -8.86 -12.77
C PRO A 69 -0.24 -8.33 -13.15
N PHE A 70 -0.44 -7.01 -13.06
CA PHE A 70 -1.63 -6.37 -13.61
C PHE A 70 -1.66 -6.48 -15.13
N SER A 71 -2.88 -6.65 -15.67
CA SER A 71 -3.13 -6.53 -17.10
C SER A 71 -2.88 -5.09 -17.57
N GLU A 72 -2.79 -4.88 -18.89
CA GLU A 72 -2.70 -3.53 -19.45
C GLU A 72 -3.93 -2.68 -19.09
N GLU A 73 -5.13 -3.28 -19.16
CA GLU A 73 -6.38 -2.64 -18.77
C GLU A 73 -6.36 -2.16 -17.31
N THR A 74 -5.96 -3.02 -16.36
CA THR A 74 -5.87 -2.64 -14.95
C THR A 74 -4.82 -1.55 -14.71
N LYS A 75 -3.71 -1.54 -15.47
CA LYS A 75 -2.72 -0.45 -15.38
C LYS A 75 -3.32 0.88 -15.83
N GLU A 76 -4.03 0.90 -16.95
CA GLU A 76 -4.69 2.10 -17.47
C GLU A 76 -5.70 2.64 -16.45
N GLU A 77 -6.52 1.78 -15.86
CA GLU A 77 -7.45 2.15 -14.80
C GLU A 77 -6.76 2.77 -13.57
N VAL A 78 -5.62 2.21 -13.17
CA VAL A 78 -4.81 2.77 -12.06
C VAL A 78 -4.33 4.18 -12.38
N VAL A 79 -3.86 4.42 -13.60
CA VAL A 79 -3.37 5.73 -14.04
C VAL A 79 -4.49 6.76 -14.14
N GLU A 80 -5.68 6.34 -14.57
CA GLU A 80 -6.85 7.21 -14.70
C GLU A 80 -7.53 7.54 -13.36
N SER A 81 -7.45 6.62 -12.39
CA SER A 81 -8.20 6.71 -11.13
C SER A 81 -7.41 7.32 -9.97
N PHE A 82 -6.08 7.22 -9.98
CA PHE A 82 -5.25 7.54 -8.81
C PHE A 82 -4.18 8.58 -9.10
N ASP A 83 -3.61 9.13 -8.02
CA ASP A 83 -2.54 10.12 -8.10
C ASP A 83 -1.26 9.51 -8.70
N VAL A 84 -0.90 10.02 -9.88
CA VAL A 84 0.30 9.62 -10.63
C VAL A 84 1.22 10.82 -10.88
N THR A 85 2.49 10.54 -11.13
CA THR A 85 3.44 11.53 -11.66
C THR A 85 3.03 11.99 -13.06
N TYR A 86 3.65 13.06 -13.57
CA TYR A 86 3.46 13.50 -14.96
C TYR A 86 3.65 12.39 -16.00
N ASP A 87 4.57 11.45 -15.74
CA ASP A 87 4.87 10.31 -16.63
C ASP A 87 3.96 9.08 -16.39
N GLY A 88 2.88 9.21 -15.61
CA GLY A 88 1.91 8.13 -15.37
C GLY A 88 2.32 7.10 -14.31
N ASN A 89 3.39 7.33 -13.55
CA ASN A 89 3.82 6.41 -12.48
C ASN A 89 3.06 6.65 -11.17
N LEU A 90 2.64 5.58 -10.47
CA LEU A 90 1.83 5.68 -9.25
C LEU A 90 2.63 6.29 -8.09
N THR A 91 2.16 7.39 -7.51
CA THR A 91 2.80 8.02 -6.34
C THR A 91 2.43 7.28 -5.05
N PHE A 92 3.11 7.58 -3.94
CA PHE A 92 2.68 7.06 -2.65
C PHE A 92 1.26 7.51 -2.28
N LYS A 93 0.86 8.73 -2.65
CA LYS A 93 -0.51 9.23 -2.45
C LYS A 93 -1.52 8.41 -3.27
N GLY A 94 -1.20 8.08 -4.52
CA GLY A 94 -2.05 7.23 -5.34
C GLY A 94 -2.16 5.81 -4.77
N PHE A 95 -1.05 5.29 -4.22
CA PHE A 95 -1.03 4.01 -3.53
C PHE A 95 -1.93 4.00 -2.28
N LEU A 96 -1.96 5.09 -1.49
CA LEU A 96 -2.91 5.23 -0.38
C LEU A 96 -4.36 5.27 -0.86
N GLN A 97 -4.66 5.98 -1.95
CA GLN A 97 -6.01 6.02 -2.51
C GLN A 97 -6.48 4.64 -2.99
N LEU A 98 -5.59 3.86 -3.62
CA LEU A 98 -5.85 2.48 -4.01
C LEU A 98 -6.22 1.63 -2.80
N TYR A 99 -5.40 1.67 -1.74
CA TYR A 99 -5.68 0.90 -0.52
C TYR A 99 -6.91 1.40 0.24
N GLN A 100 -7.20 2.70 0.22
CA GLN A 100 -8.42 3.25 0.80
C GLN A 100 -9.65 2.65 0.10
N LEU A 101 -9.70 2.76 -1.23
CA LEU A 101 -10.82 2.23 -2.02
C LEU A 101 -10.98 0.71 -1.84
N GLN A 102 -9.88 -0.04 -1.85
CA GLN A 102 -9.89 -1.47 -1.59
C GLN A 102 -10.43 -1.79 -0.20
N THR A 103 -9.98 -1.06 0.83
CA THR A 103 -10.39 -1.31 2.22
C THR A 103 -11.84 -0.96 2.47
N GLU A 104 -12.34 0.13 1.85
CA GLU A 104 -13.75 0.52 1.88
C GLU A 104 -14.65 -0.53 1.20
N SER A 105 -14.15 -1.16 0.15
CA SER A 105 -14.90 -2.17 -0.64
C SER A 105 -14.85 -3.56 0.00
N GLU A 106 -13.66 -4.02 0.36
CA GLU A 106 -13.39 -5.36 0.90
C GLU A 106 -12.15 -5.34 1.80
N GLU A 107 -12.32 -4.94 3.06
CA GLU A 107 -11.26 -4.87 4.08
C GLU A 107 -10.41 -6.17 4.19
N ALA A 108 -11.02 -7.33 3.93
CA ALA A 108 -10.35 -8.63 3.97
C ALA A 108 -9.20 -8.76 2.96
N GLU A 109 -9.30 -8.12 1.78
CA GLU A 109 -8.22 -8.12 0.79
C GLU A 109 -7.03 -7.27 1.27
N THR A 110 -7.27 -6.15 1.93
CA THR A 110 -6.19 -5.36 2.56
C THR A 110 -5.45 -6.18 3.62
N TRP A 111 -6.16 -6.95 4.45
CA TRP A 111 -5.52 -7.83 5.43
C TRP A 111 -4.69 -8.96 4.79
N LYS A 112 -5.17 -9.51 3.68
CA LYS A 112 -4.45 -10.54 2.92
C LYS A 112 -3.14 -9.98 2.35
N ASP A 113 -3.16 -8.77 1.82
CA ASP A 113 -1.97 -8.06 1.35
C ASP A 113 -0.98 -7.80 2.49
N LEU A 114 -1.46 -7.22 3.59
CA LEU A 114 -0.64 -6.94 4.77
C LEU A 114 0.07 -8.21 5.27
N LYS A 115 -0.66 -9.33 5.36
CA LYS A 115 -0.10 -10.63 5.74
C LYS A 115 0.92 -11.14 4.73
N LYS A 116 0.66 -10.99 3.43
CA LYS A 116 1.60 -11.34 2.35
C LYS A 116 2.92 -10.56 2.48
N HIS A 117 2.83 -9.32 2.94
CA HIS A 117 3.98 -8.43 3.17
C HIS A 117 4.62 -8.55 4.55
N GLY A 118 4.12 -9.48 5.40
CA GLY A 118 4.71 -9.86 6.68
C GLY A 118 4.12 -9.16 7.90
N PHE A 119 3.01 -8.44 7.77
CA PHE A 119 2.33 -7.82 8.91
C PHE A 119 1.35 -8.77 9.59
N ASP A 120 1.25 -8.65 10.91
CA ASP A 120 0.26 -9.33 11.73
C ASP A 120 -1.05 -8.52 11.88
N GLU A 121 -2.04 -9.09 12.57
CA GLU A 121 -3.35 -8.47 12.84
C GLU A 121 -3.26 -7.20 13.72
N SER A 122 -2.09 -6.92 14.29
CA SER A 122 -1.80 -5.71 15.07
C SER A 122 -1.00 -4.66 14.26
N LEU A 123 -0.84 -4.86 12.95
CA LEU A 123 -0.04 -4.03 12.05
C LEU A 123 1.44 -3.95 12.44
N LYS A 124 1.98 -5.04 12.99
CA LYS A 124 3.42 -5.16 13.26
C LYS A 124 4.06 -6.10 12.27
N LEU A 125 5.24 -5.74 11.78
CA LEU A 125 6.03 -6.62 10.94
C LEU A 125 6.47 -7.83 11.77
N ALA A 126 5.86 -8.98 11.51
CA ALA A 126 6.22 -10.22 12.16
C ALA A 126 7.65 -10.58 11.72
N LYS A 127 8.55 -10.79 12.69
CA LYS A 127 9.85 -11.38 12.38
C LYS A 127 9.60 -12.72 11.72
N SER A 128 9.98 -12.84 10.45
CA SER A 128 10.11 -14.14 9.79
C SER A 128 10.95 -15.02 10.72
N SER A 129 10.32 -16.02 11.33
CA SER A 129 11.02 -17.01 12.15
C SER A 129 11.59 -18.11 11.25
#